data_AF-A0A7V6PVJ8-F1
#
_entry.id   AF-A0A7V6PVJ8-F1
#
_cell.length_a   1.000
_cell.length_b   1.000
_cell.length_c   1.000
_cell.angle_alpha   90.00
_cell.angle_beta   90.00
_cell.angle_gamma   90.00
#
_symmetry.space_group_name_H-M   'P 1'
#
loop_
_entity.id
_entity.type
_entity.pdbx_description
1 polymer ?
#
loop_
_entity_poly.entity_id
_entity_poly.type
_entity_poly.pdbx_seq_one_letter_code
_entity_poly.pdbx_strand_id
1 'polypeptide(L)'
;MENLIFAPPIVFVIFVGIFILLSRSIKRYSYNSTGKERESGAYACGQQNVRNYVNPDYTQFFPYAFFYTIMHVLVLVIATAPYDALVLPIVYIAAGILALIIIFRK
;
A
#
# COMPACT_ATOMS: atom_id res chain seq x y z
N MET A 1 31.70 -9.97 5.58
CA MET A 1 30.54 -10.32 6.43
C MET A 1 29.63 -9.11 6.69
N GLU A 2 30.17 -7.89 6.78
CA GLU A 2 29.39 -6.65 6.97
C GLU A 2 28.36 -6.41 5.86
N ASN A 3 28.69 -6.69 4.60
CA ASN A 3 27.79 -6.50 3.46
C ASN A 3 26.54 -7.39 3.46
N LEU A 4 26.59 -8.53 4.17
CA LEU A 4 25.45 -9.45 4.22
C LEU A 4 24.36 -8.91 5.15
N ILE A 5 24.74 -8.28 6.26
CA ILE A 5 23.80 -7.68 7.22
C ILE A 5 23.04 -6.51 6.57
N PHE A 6 23.72 -5.73 5.72
CA PHE A 6 23.11 -4.59 5.01
C PHE A 6 22.37 -4.96 3.72
N ALA A 7 22.29 -6.25 3.36
CA ALA A 7 21.50 -6.66 2.22
C ALA A 7 20.01 -6.33 2.46
N PRO A 8 19.30 -5.66 1.53
CA PRO A 8 17.90 -5.25 1.70
C PRO A 8 16.95 -6.34 2.26
N PRO A 9 16.99 -7.61 1.78
CA PRO A 9 16.11 -8.64 2.33
C PRO A 9 16.43 -8.99 3.78
N ILE A 10 17.70 -8.95 4.19
CA ILE A 10 18.13 -9.28 5.55
C ILE A 10 17.73 -8.18 6.51
N VAL A 11 17.97 -6.91 6.14
CA VAL A 11 17.53 -5.74 6.89
C VAL A 11 16.01 -5.76 7.08
N PHE A 12 15.25 -6.04 6.02
CA PHE A 12 13.79 -6.16 6.08
C PHE A 12 13.34 -7.20 7.12
N VAL A 13 13.93 -8.41 7.09
CA VAL A 13 13.59 -9.47 8.05
C VAL A 13 13.94 -9.07 9.49
N ILE A 14 15.08 -8.41 9.71
CA ILE A 14 15.48 -7.89 11.02
C ILE A 14 14.43 -6.91 11.54
N PHE A 15 14.04 -5.92 10.74
CA PHE A 15 13.02 -4.93 11.14
C PHE A 15 11.67 -5.59 11.41
N VAL A 16 11.21 -6.50 10.55
CA VAL A 16 9.96 -7.24 10.76
C VAL A 16 10.01 -8.00 12.09
N GLY A 17 11.13 -8.66 12.39
CA GLY A 17 11.34 -9.34 13.67
C GLY A 17 11.24 -8.38 14.87
N ILE A 18 11.89 -7.23 14.79
CA ILE A 18 11.82 -6.17 15.81
C ILE A 18 10.38 -5.67 16.00
N PHE A 19 9.66 -5.37 14.91
CA PHE A 19 8.27 -4.91 14.96
C PHE A 19 7.32 -5.95 15.57
N ILE A 20 7.51 -7.24 15.25
CA ILE A 20 6.73 -8.33 15.86
C ILE A 20 7.02 -8.43 17.35
N LEU A 21 8.28 -8.32 17.77
CA LEU A 21 8.66 -8.40 19.18
C LEU A 21 8.11 -7.21 19.96
N LEU A 22 8.22 -6.00 19.41
CA LEU A 22 7.72 -4.78 20.01
C LEU A 22 6.19 -4.79 20.09
N SER A 23 5.49 -5.15 19.02
CA SER A 23 4.02 -5.23 19.02
C SER A 23 3.51 -6.25 20.04
N ARG A 24 4.16 -7.41 20.17
CA ARG A 24 3.82 -8.40 21.22
C ARG A 24 4.09 -7.89 22.62
N SER A 25 5.17 -7.13 22.81
CA SER A 25 5.52 -6.55 24.11
C SER A 25 4.51 -5.51 24.53
N ILE A 26 4.14 -4.60 23.62
CA ILE A 26 3.14 -3.55 23.85
C ILE A 26 1.74 -4.15 24.01
N LYS A 27 1.41 -5.23 23.29
CA LYS A 27 0.11 -5.91 23.43
C LYS A 27 -0.21 -6.32 24.87
N ARG A 28 0.80 -6.62 25.70
CA ARG A 28 0.60 -6.94 27.13
C ARG A 28 0.03 -5.77 27.94
N TYR A 29 0.27 -4.54 27.50
CA TYR A 29 -0.28 -3.34 28.11
C TYR A 29 -1.69 -2.98 27.56
N SER A 30 -2.10 -3.61 26.47
CA SER A 30 -3.42 -3.40 25.88
C SER A 30 -4.51 -4.07 26.71
N TYR A 31 -5.67 -3.42 26.79
CA TYR A 31 -6.85 -3.98 27.43
C TYR A 31 -7.27 -5.29 26.75
N ASN A 32 -7.38 -6.36 27.54
CA ASN A 32 -7.80 -7.66 27.03
C ASN A 32 -9.33 -7.71 26.97
N SER A 33 -9.90 -7.44 25.79
CA SER A 33 -11.35 -7.52 25.58
C SER A 33 -11.80 -8.98 25.57
N THR A 34 -12.85 -9.32 26.31
CA THR A 34 -13.35 -10.71 26.46
C THR A 34 -14.00 -11.30 25.19
N GLY A 35 -13.82 -10.66 24.03
CA GLY A 35 -14.24 -11.19 22.74
C GLY A 35 -15.75 -11.40 22.65
N LYS A 36 -16.54 -10.57 23.35
CA LYS A 36 -17.99 -10.65 23.24
C LYS A 36 -18.38 -10.32 21.81
N GLU A 37 -19.28 -11.09 21.24
CA GLU A 37 -19.76 -10.99 19.84
C GLU A 37 -20.16 -9.56 19.42
N ARG A 38 -20.58 -8.74 20.39
CA ARG A 38 -20.92 -7.31 20.22
C ARG A 38 -19.72 -6.38 19.97
N GLU A 39 -18.51 -6.77 20.36
CA GLU A 39 -17.29 -5.98 20.20
C GLU A 39 -16.70 -6.13 18.80
N SER A 40 -16.85 -7.31 18.19
CA SER A 40 -16.37 -7.62 16.84
C SER A 40 -17.38 -7.33 15.73
N GLY A 41 -18.60 -6.92 16.08
CA GLY A 41 -19.64 -6.56 15.11
C GLY A 41 -19.32 -5.27 14.36
N ALA A 42 -19.77 -5.17 13.11
CA ALA A 42 -19.68 -3.92 12.36
C ALA A 42 -20.47 -2.82 13.08
N TYR A 43 -19.89 -1.61 13.16
CA TYR A 43 -20.59 -0.48 13.75
C TYR A 43 -21.79 -0.10 12.89
N ALA A 44 -22.98 -0.26 13.46
CA ALA A 44 -24.26 -0.02 12.78
C ALA A 44 -25.07 1.08 13.46
N CYS A 45 -24.42 2.11 14.02
CA CYS A 45 -25.07 3.23 14.70
C CYS A 45 -26.09 2.80 15.79
N GLY A 46 -25.80 1.70 16.49
CA GLY A 46 -26.68 1.13 17.52
C GLY A 46 -27.76 0.16 17.02
N GLN A 47 -27.89 -0.04 15.70
CA GLN A 47 -28.80 -1.03 15.12
C GLN A 47 -28.21 -2.44 15.17
N GLN A 48 -29.08 -3.44 15.31
CA GLN A 48 -28.70 -4.87 15.28
C GLN A 48 -29.19 -5.50 13.97
N ASN A 49 -28.49 -6.52 13.48
CA ASN A 49 -28.86 -7.28 12.28
C ASN A 49 -28.97 -6.43 10.99
N VAL A 50 -28.16 -5.39 10.86
CA VAL A 50 -28.12 -4.58 9.62
C VAL A 50 -27.48 -5.39 8.51
N ARG A 51 -28.16 -5.50 7.36
CA ARG A 51 -27.52 -5.99 6.13
C ARG A 51 -26.51 -4.94 5.69
N ASN A 52 -25.24 -5.24 5.89
CA ASN A 52 -24.17 -4.44 5.29
C ASN A 52 -24.34 -4.49 3.76
N TYR A 53 -24.62 -3.33 3.15
CA TYR A 53 -24.54 -3.20 1.71
C TYR A 53 -23.06 -3.20 1.32
N VAL A 54 -22.55 -4.38 0.96
CA VAL A 54 -21.11 -4.63 0.73
C VAL A 54 -20.63 -4.13 -0.64
N ASN A 55 -21.30 -3.16 -1.26
CA ASN A 55 -20.91 -2.68 -2.59
C ASN A 55 -20.85 -1.16 -2.63
N PRO A 56 -19.81 -0.55 -2.03
CA PRO A 56 -19.52 0.86 -2.24
C PRO A 56 -19.13 1.06 -3.70
N ASP A 57 -19.70 2.06 -4.36
CA ASP A 57 -19.28 2.42 -5.71
C ASP A 57 -17.91 3.12 -5.65
N TYR A 58 -16.88 2.41 -6.11
CA TYR A 58 -15.51 2.93 -6.20
C TYR A 58 -15.15 3.43 -7.60
N THR A 59 -16.12 3.56 -8.51
CA THR A 59 -15.87 4.02 -9.89
C THR A 59 -15.16 5.38 -9.91
N GLN A 60 -15.50 6.27 -8.97
CA GLN A 60 -14.84 7.57 -8.82
C GLN A 60 -13.39 7.47 -8.36
N PHE A 61 -13.02 6.42 -7.62
CA PHE A 61 -11.67 6.21 -7.11
C PHE A 61 -10.74 5.51 -8.10
N PHE A 62 -11.31 4.79 -9.08
CA PHE A 62 -10.54 4.03 -10.06
C PHE A 62 -9.50 4.88 -10.83
N PRO A 63 -9.81 6.09 -11.36
CA PRO A 63 -8.81 6.92 -12.05
C PRO A 63 -7.64 7.32 -11.15
N TYR A 64 -7.89 7.56 -9.86
CA TYR A 64 -6.86 7.96 -8.90
C TYR A 64 -5.96 6.78 -8.52
N ALA A 65 -6.53 5.59 -8.31
CA ALA A 65 -5.75 4.37 -8.08
C ALA A 65 -4.83 4.09 -9.29
N PHE A 66 -5.37 4.22 -10.50
CA PHE A 66 -4.58 3.98 -11.71
C PHE A 66 -3.50 5.06 -11.92
N PHE A 67 -3.81 6.34 -11.69
CA PHE A 67 -2.83 7.43 -11.65
C PHE A 67 -1.66 7.09 -10.72
N TYR A 68 -1.97 6.67 -9.49
CA TYR A 68 -0.94 6.32 -8.51
C TYR A 68 -0.07 5.17 -9.02
N THR A 69 -0.65 4.11 -9.59
CA THR A 69 0.12 2.99 -10.14
C THR A 69 1.04 3.40 -11.28
N ILE A 70 0.58 4.24 -12.22
CA ILE A 70 1.43 4.75 -13.31
C ILE A 70 2.59 5.56 -12.73
N MET A 71 2.29 6.51 -11.84
CA MET A 71 3.33 7.36 -11.24
C MET A 71 4.34 6.53 -10.43
N HIS A 72 3.88 5.51 -9.71
CA HIS A 72 4.75 4.65 -8.92
C HIS A 72 5.76 3.91 -9.80
N VAL A 73 5.30 3.28 -10.89
CA VAL A 73 6.18 2.59 -11.84
C VAL A 73 7.10 3.58 -12.58
N LEU A 74 6.57 4.73 -12.99
CA LEU A 74 7.34 5.77 -13.67
C LEU A 74 8.51 6.27 -12.81
N VAL A 75 8.26 6.58 -11.52
CA VAL A 75 9.30 7.01 -10.60
C VAL A 75 10.32 5.91 -10.36
N LEU A 76 9.89 4.65 -10.20
CA LEU A 76 10.79 3.50 -10.06
C LEU A 76 11.75 3.39 -11.26
N VAL A 77 11.22 3.46 -12.48
CA VAL A 77 12.02 3.37 -13.71
C VAL A 77 13.01 4.54 -13.83
N ILE A 78 12.56 5.78 -13.61
CA ILE A 78 13.43 6.96 -13.70
C ILE A 78 14.52 6.92 -12.63
N ALA A 79 14.18 6.56 -11.39
CA ALA A 79 15.12 6.58 -10.26
C ALA A 79 16.18 5.48 -10.35
N THR A 80 15.88 4.36 -11.02
CA THR A 80 16.79 3.21 -11.14
C THR A 80 17.55 3.15 -12.47
N ALA A 81 17.22 4.02 -13.43
CA ALA A 81 17.85 3.99 -14.73
C ALA A 81 19.33 4.40 -14.66
N PRO A 82 20.25 3.66 -15.31
CA PRO A 82 21.65 4.05 -15.38
C PRO A 82 21.81 5.28 -16.29
N TYR A 83 22.82 6.10 -16.01
CA TYR A 83 23.07 7.35 -16.74
C TYR A 83 23.25 7.15 -18.26
N ASP A 84 23.72 5.97 -18.68
CA ASP A 84 23.97 5.65 -20.08
C ASP A 84 22.69 5.25 -20.85
N ALA A 85 21.58 4.97 -20.16
CA ALA A 85 20.35 4.46 -20.77
C ALA A 85 19.19 5.47 -20.71
N LEU A 86 19.43 6.72 -21.13
CA LEU A 86 18.44 7.81 -21.05
C LEU A 86 17.18 7.59 -21.90
N VAL A 87 17.25 6.78 -22.95
CA VAL A 87 16.11 6.51 -23.85
C VAL A 87 14.95 5.87 -23.10
N LEU A 88 15.23 4.94 -22.19
CA LEU A 88 14.20 4.17 -21.50
C LEU A 88 13.35 5.04 -20.54
N PRO A 89 13.93 5.89 -19.66
CA PRO A 89 13.19 6.86 -18.87
C PRO A 89 12.35 7.81 -19.71
N ILE A 90 12.88 8.32 -20.83
CA ILE A 90 12.17 9.27 -21.70
C ILE A 90 10.93 8.62 -22.31
N VAL A 91 11.06 7.39 -22.83
CA VAL A 91 9.93 6.63 -23.38
C VAL A 91 8.88 6.34 -22.29
N TYR A 92 9.32 5.99 -21.08
CA TYR A 92 8.41 5.75 -19.96
C TYR A 92 7.67 7.02 -19.52
N ILE A 93 8.32 8.18 -19.54
CA ILE A 93 7.66 9.47 -19.27
C ILE A 93 6.59 9.76 -20.33
N ALA A 94 6.92 9.59 -21.60
CA ALA A 94 5.98 9.80 -22.70
C ALA A 94 4.77 8.86 -22.60
N ALA A 95 5.01 7.57 -22.34
CA ALA A 95 3.96 6.58 -22.12
C ALA A 95 3.11 6.88 -20.88
N GLY A 96 3.74 7.34 -19.80
CA GLY A 96 3.05 7.77 -18.58
C GLY A 96 2.12 8.95 -18.85
N ILE A 97 2.59 9.99 -19.54
CA ILE A 97 1.76 11.14 -19.94
C ILE A 97 0.58 10.68 -20.82
N LEU A 98 0.84 9.83 -21.82
CA LEU A 98 -0.22 9.28 -22.68
C LEU A 98 -1.27 8.52 -21.88
N ALA A 99 -0.84 7.65 -20.96
CA ALA A 99 -1.74 6.89 -20.11
C ALA A 99 -2.58 7.80 -19.21
N LEU A 100 -1.99 8.86 -18.63
CA LEU A 100 -2.73 9.86 -17.87
C LEU A 100 -3.77 10.59 -18.72
N ILE A 101 -3.42 10.99 -19.94
CA ILE A 101 -4.36 11.63 -20.86
C ILE A 101 -5.54 10.70 -21.15
N ILE A 102 -5.29 9.40 -21.39
CA ILE A 102 -6.34 8.41 -21.68
C ILE A 102 -7.28 8.24 -20.47
N ILE A 103 -6.74 8.17 -19.25
CA ILE A 103 -7.53 7.95 -18.02
C ILE A 103 -8.44 9.12 -17.70
N PHE A 104 -7.97 10.35 -17.89
CA PHE A 104 -8.74 11.56 -17.58
C PHE A 104 -9.49 12.12 -18.80
N ARG A 105 -9.45 11.42 -19.92
CA ARG A 105 -10.27 11.74 -21.09
C ARG A 105 -11.73 11.40 -20.77
N LYS A 106 -12.58 12.43 -20.74
CA LYS A 106 -14.03 12.29 -20.63
C LYS A 106 -14.63 11.66 -21.89
#